data_AF-A0A958F8X7-F1
#
_entry.id   AF-A0A958F8X7-F1
#
_cell.length_a   1.000
_cell.length_b   1.000
_cell.length_c   1.000
_cell.angle_alpha   90.00
_cell.angle_beta   90.00
_cell.angle_gamma   90.00
#
_symmetry.space_group_name_H-M   'P 1'
#
loop_
_entity.id
_entity.type
_entity.pdbx_description
1 polymer ?
#
loop_
_entity_poly.entity_id
_entity_poly.type
_entity_poly.pdbx_seq_one_letter_code
_entity_poly.pdbx_strand_id
1 'polypeptide(L)'
;PERPAIPEAIQRLYGENQSANNARLSYAGSLLSTQAPGAASSLVVITPGHAYFSVLGDSREAIAKFRMNVQNNNPQAGEIEAESVEEQFVNGQRKLRADFSMKLPTRSSGQSAGQFSSVQSGQNVKNALQSMAQRNNLRYTFTDGQRENARGMVRNFFYVRVSGTRGDVINYLTELTDSQPAASIEKISLYPANASTITSGNTEAHIELSIFSQN
;
A
#
# COMPACT_ATOMS: atom_id res chain seq x y z
N PRO A 1 23.46 22.06 21.41
CA PRO A 1 24.08 21.05 20.52
C PRO A 1 23.39 21.07 19.15
N GLU A 2 24.08 21.47 18.09
CA GLU A 2 23.60 21.28 16.72
C GLU A 2 23.37 19.78 16.49
N ARG A 3 22.17 19.41 16.02
CA ARG A 3 21.92 18.03 15.58
C ARG A 3 22.83 17.78 14.38
N PRO A 4 23.62 16.69 14.34
CA PRO A 4 24.47 16.42 13.19
C PRO A 4 23.60 16.35 11.94
N ALA A 5 24.02 17.06 10.89
CA ALA A 5 23.31 17.07 9.61
C ALA A 5 23.27 15.64 9.04
N ILE A 6 22.09 15.20 8.61
CA ILE A 6 21.93 13.90 7.95
C ILE A 6 22.78 13.92 6.66
N PRO A 7 23.64 12.91 6.40
CA PRO A 7 24.42 12.83 5.16
C PRO A 7 23.56 12.96 3.91
N GLU A 8 24.04 13.64 2.87
CA GLU A 8 23.31 13.89 1.61
C GLU A 8 22.78 12.61 0.96
N ALA A 9 23.59 11.54 0.97
CA ALA A 9 23.17 10.23 0.46
C ALA A 9 21.95 9.64 1.19
N ILE A 10 21.81 9.92 2.50
CA ILE A 10 20.66 9.46 3.30
C ILE A 10 19.45 10.36 3.03
N GLN A 11 19.63 11.67 2.91
CA GLN A 11 18.54 12.58 2.53
C GLN A 11 17.95 12.21 1.16
N ARG A 12 18.81 11.86 0.20
CA ARG A 12 18.40 11.38 -1.12
C ARG A 12 17.61 10.08 -1.03
N LEU A 13 18.10 9.09 -0.28
CA LEU A 13 17.39 7.82 -0.06
C LEU A 13 16.00 8.04 0.53
N TYR A 14 15.87 8.97 1.47
CA TYR A 14 14.58 9.31 2.08
C TYR A 14 13.61 10.00 1.12
N GLY A 15 14.12 10.92 0.28
CA GLY A 15 13.32 11.49 -0.80
C GLY A 15 12.83 10.43 -1.80
N GLU A 16 13.71 9.49 -2.17
CA GLU A 16 13.37 8.36 -3.04
C GLU A 16 12.30 7.45 -2.41
N ASN A 17 12.42 7.12 -1.13
CA ASN A 17 11.43 6.33 -0.38
C ASN A 17 10.07 7.03 -0.33
N GLN A 18 10.04 8.31 0.08
CA GLN A 18 8.80 9.07 0.18
C GLN A 18 8.10 9.16 -1.18
N SER A 19 8.83 9.50 -2.24
CA SER A 19 8.29 9.59 -3.60
C SER A 19 7.73 8.24 -4.07
N ALA A 20 8.47 7.15 -3.85
CA ALA A 20 8.02 5.81 -4.21
C ALA A 20 6.79 5.38 -3.40
N ASN A 21 6.74 5.69 -2.11
CA ASN A 21 5.59 5.38 -1.27
C ASN A 21 4.35 6.16 -1.70
N ASN A 22 4.48 7.47 -1.97
CA ASN A 22 3.37 8.30 -2.45
C ASN A 22 2.80 7.77 -3.77
N ALA A 23 3.66 7.33 -4.69
CA ALA A 23 3.21 6.68 -5.92
C ALA A 23 2.42 5.39 -5.63
N ARG A 24 2.94 4.50 -4.78
CA ARG A 24 2.25 3.25 -4.38
C ARG A 24 0.90 3.53 -3.72
N LEU A 25 0.81 4.54 -2.86
CA LEU A 25 -0.44 4.92 -2.20
C LEU A 25 -1.46 5.52 -3.15
N SER A 26 -1.02 6.30 -4.13
CA SER A 26 -1.89 6.81 -5.18
C SER A 26 -2.54 5.66 -5.96
N TYR A 27 -1.74 4.65 -6.37
CA TYR A 27 -2.27 3.45 -7.02
C TYR A 27 -3.19 2.64 -6.11
N ALA A 28 -2.82 2.44 -4.85
CA ALA A 28 -3.65 1.75 -3.87
C ALA A 28 -5.01 2.46 -3.67
N GLY A 29 -5.01 3.79 -3.50
CA GLY A 29 -6.20 4.60 -3.35
C GLY A 29 -7.08 4.58 -4.61
N SER A 30 -6.48 4.68 -5.79
CA SER A 30 -7.18 4.58 -7.08
C SER A 30 -7.89 3.22 -7.23
N LEU A 31 -7.19 2.11 -6.95
CA LEU A 31 -7.75 0.76 -7.01
C LEU A 31 -8.84 0.51 -5.97
N LEU A 32 -8.69 1.06 -4.76
CA LEU A 32 -9.71 0.97 -3.70
C LEU A 32 -10.97 1.80 -4.00
N SER A 33 -10.80 2.95 -4.63
CA SER A 33 -11.90 3.87 -4.95
C SER A 33 -12.65 3.48 -6.21
N THR A 34 -12.03 2.67 -7.09
CA THR A 34 -12.68 2.21 -8.32
C THR A 34 -13.88 1.33 -8.00
N GLN A 35 -15.01 1.63 -8.64
CA GLN A 35 -16.25 0.89 -8.50
C GLN A 35 -16.84 0.58 -9.88
N ALA A 36 -17.57 -0.54 -9.96
CA ALA A 36 -18.46 -0.83 -11.07
C ALA A 36 -19.74 -1.47 -10.52
N PRO A 37 -20.93 -1.18 -11.09
CA PRO A 37 -22.16 -1.85 -10.67
C PRO A 37 -22.00 -3.38 -10.76
N GLY A 38 -22.26 -4.07 -9.65
CA GLY A 38 -22.14 -5.53 -9.57
C GLY A 38 -20.70 -6.05 -9.54
N ALA A 39 -19.68 -5.22 -9.29
CA ALA A 39 -18.31 -5.67 -9.10
C ALA A 39 -17.49 -4.78 -8.15
N ALA A 40 -16.69 -5.40 -7.28
CA ALA A 40 -15.78 -4.70 -6.38
C ALA A 40 -14.46 -5.47 -6.19
N SER A 41 -13.40 -4.75 -5.84
CA SER A 41 -12.15 -5.38 -5.42
C SER A 41 -12.35 -6.15 -4.11
N SER A 42 -11.81 -7.36 -4.05
CA SER A 42 -11.74 -8.20 -2.86
C SER A 42 -10.32 -8.26 -2.28
N LEU A 43 -9.32 -8.02 -3.14
CA LEU A 43 -7.92 -7.91 -2.78
C LEU A 43 -7.26 -6.87 -3.69
N VAL A 44 -6.42 -6.02 -3.11
CA VAL A 44 -5.49 -5.16 -3.84
C VAL A 44 -4.11 -5.34 -3.22
N VAL A 45 -3.11 -5.71 -4.02
CA VAL A 45 -1.72 -5.87 -3.59
C VAL A 45 -0.85 -4.94 -4.43
N ILE A 46 -0.10 -4.06 -3.78
CA ILE A 46 0.86 -3.16 -4.41
C ILE A 46 2.26 -3.56 -3.97
N THR A 47 3.16 -3.79 -4.93
CA THR A 47 4.60 -4.03 -4.71
C THR A 47 5.41 -3.06 -5.59
N PRO A 48 6.74 -2.96 -5.41
CA PRO A 48 7.58 -2.25 -6.34
C PRO A 48 7.38 -2.73 -7.79
N GLY A 49 6.82 -1.85 -8.62
CA GLY A 49 6.66 -2.06 -10.07
C GLY A 49 5.42 -2.84 -10.50
N HIS A 50 4.61 -3.38 -9.59
CA HIS A 50 3.40 -4.12 -9.95
C HIS A 50 2.23 -3.84 -8.99
N ALA A 51 1.02 -3.93 -9.53
CA ALA A 51 -0.20 -4.09 -8.75
C ALA A 51 -0.89 -5.38 -9.17
N TYR A 52 -1.40 -6.11 -8.19
CA TYR A 52 -2.24 -7.30 -8.37
C TYR A 52 -3.56 -7.03 -7.69
N PHE A 53 -4.68 -7.39 -8.29
CA PHE A 53 -5.98 -7.18 -7.66
C PHE A 53 -6.98 -8.24 -8.08
N SER A 54 -7.78 -8.67 -7.10
CA SER A 54 -8.86 -9.63 -7.29
C SER A 54 -10.17 -8.88 -7.27
N VAL A 55 -11.03 -9.15 -8.24
CA VAL A 55 -12.37 -8.56 -8.36
C VAL A 55 -13.40 -9.66 -8.18
N LEU A 56 -14.39 -9.42 -7.33
CA LEU A 56 -15.61 -10.21 -7.27
C LEU A 56 -16.69 -9.47 -8.05
N GLY A 57 -17.39 -10.17 -8.93
CA GLY A 57 -18.48 -9.60 -9.69
C GLY A 57 -19.63 -10.56 -9.97
N ASP A 58 -20.78 -9.99 -10.32
CA ASP A 58 -22.00 -10.72 -10.65
C ASP A 58 -21.97 -11.27 -12.08
N SER A 59 -21.18 -10.66 -12.96
CA SER A 59 -21.04 -11.06 -14.36
C SER A 59 -19.68 -10.69 -14.94
N ARG A 60 -19.36 -11.23 -16.14
CA ARG A 60 -18.12 -10.90 -16.86
C ARG A 60 -18.11 -9.43 -17.29
N GLU A 61 -19.26 -8.88 -17.66
CA GLU A 61 -19.42 -7.48 -18.06
C GLU A 61 -19.17 -6.53 -16.89
N ALA A 62 -19.64 -6.88 -15.68
CA ALA A 62 -19.36 -6.10 -14.47
C ALA A 62 -17.85 -6.05 -14.18
N ILE A 63 -17.17 -7.19 -14.28
CA ILE A 63 -15.71 -7.30 -14.13
C ILE A 63 -14.97 -6.53 -15.22
N ALA A 64 -15.39 -6.65 -16.49
CA ALA A 64 -14.78 -5.94 -17.61
C ALA A 64 -14.93 -4.42 -17.45
N LYS A 65 -16.09 -3.95 -16.99
CA LYS A 65 -16.32 -2.54 -16.67
C LYS A 65 -15.45 -2.06 -15.51
N PHE A 66 -15.28 -2.88 -14.48
CA PHE A 66 -14.35 -2.60 -13.39
C PHE A 66 -12.91 -2.45 -13.93
N ARG A 67 -12.41 -3.43 -14.70
CA ARG A 67 -11.08 -3.38 -15.33
C ARG A 67 -10.89 -2.12 -16.18
N MET A 68 -11.88 -1.78 -17.01
CA MET A 68 -11.85 -0.57 -17.83
C MET A 68 -11.79 0.71 -16.96
N ASN A 69 -12.56 0.78 -15.88
CA ASN A 69 -12.51 1.91 -14.96
C ASN A 69 -11.14 2.02 -14.28
N VAL A 70 -10.53 0.89 -13.89
CA VAL A 70 -9.17 0.88 -13.34
C VAL A 70 -8.16 1.41 -14.36
N GLN A 71 -8.22 0.96 -15.62
CA GLN A 71 -7.33 1.43 -16.68
C GLN A 71 -7.50 2.93 -16.93
N ASN A 72 -8.74 3.42 -16.98
CA ASN A 72 -9.06 4.82 -17.18
C ASN A 72 -8.58 5.72 -16.02
N ASN A 73 -8.63 5.21 -14.79
CA ASN A 73 -8.14 5.91 -13.61
C ASN A 73 -6.61 5.87 -13.49
N ASN A 74 -5.94 4.95 -14.19
CA ASN A 74 -4.49 4.75 -14.13
C ASN A 74 -3.88 4.65 -15.54
N PRO A 75 -4.02 5.67 -16.41
CA PRO A 75 -3.58 5.60 -17.81
C PRO A 75 -2.05 5.48 -17.96
N GLN A 76 -1.30 5.79 -16.91
CA GLN A 76 0.16 5.69 -16.85
C GLN A 76 0.65 4.27 -16.50
N ALA A 77 -0.24 3.40 -16.04
CA ALA A 77 0.07 2.00 -15.78
C ALA A 77 0.12 1.21 -17.09
N GLY A 78 0.86 0.10 -17.09
CA GLY A 78 0.83 -0.86 -18.19
C GLY A 78 -0.57 -1.47 -18.37
N GLU A 79 -0.74 -2.21 -19.47
CA GLU A 79 -1.99 -2.93 -19.71
C GLU A 79 -2.32 -3.87 -18.54
N ILE A 80 -3.60 -3.91 -18.17
CA ILE A 80 -4.10 -4.83 -17.16
C ILE A 80 -4.21 -6.23 -17.77
N GLU A 81 -3.43 -7.18 -17.28
CA GLU A 81 -3.45 -8.58 -17.70
C GLU A 81 -4.41 -9.37 -16.78
N ALA A 82 -5.18 -10.29 -17.37
CA ALA A 82 -6.05 -11.20 -16.61
C ALA A 82 -5.28 -12.49 -16.30
N GLU A 83 -5.09 -12.78 -15.03
CA GLU A 83 -4.36 -13.96 -14.55
C GLU A 83 -5.28 -15.18 -14.44
N SER A 84 -6.49 -14.96 -13.92
CA SER A 84 -7.48 -16.02 -13.75
C SER A 84 -8.90 -15.45 -13.78
N VAL A 85 -9.87 -16.28 -14.16
CA VAL A 85 -11.30 -16.01 -14.01
C VAL A 85 -11.98 -17.30 -13.59
N GLU A 86 -12.56 -17.31 -12.40
CA GLU A 86 -13.13 -18.49 -11.78
C GLU A 86 -14.54 -18.23 -11.27
N GLU A 87 -15.37 -19.26 -11.25
CA GLU A 87 -16.67 -19.22 -10.60
C GLU A 87 -16.52 -19.57 -9.12
N GLN A 88 -17.14 -18.77 -8.26
CA GLN A 88 -17.12 -19.00 -6.82
C GLN A 88 -18.52 -18.87 -6.24
N PHE A 89 -18.91 -19.82 -5.38
CA PHE A 89 -20.11 -19.69 -4.57
C PHE A 89 -19.80 -18.91 -3.30
N VAL A 90 -20.49 -17.80 -3.11
CA VAL A 90 -20.36 -16.95 -1.93
C VAL A 90 -21.73 -16.67 -1.37
N ASN A 91 -21.97 -17.09 -0.11
CA ASN A 91 -23.28 -16.98 0.55
C ASN A 91 -24.44 -17.53 -0.28
N GLY A 92 -24.23 -18.66 -0.96
CA GLY A 92 -25.25 -19.29 -1.81
C GLY A 92 -25.51 -18.58 -3.15
N GLN A 93 -24.81 -17.48 -3.46
CA GLN A 93 -24.84 -16.83 -4.75
C GLN A 93 -23.61 -17.20 -5.57
N ARG A 94 -23.83 -17.51 -6.86
CA ARG A 94 -22.74 -17.68 -7.82
C ARG A 94 -22.19 -16.31 -8.19
N LYS A 95 -20.89 -16.14 -7.98
CA LYS A 95 -20.10 -14.96 -8.37
C LYS A 95 -18.98 -15.37 -9.30
N LEU A 96 -18.41 -14.40 -10.00
CA LEU A 96 -17.16 -14.54 -10.71
C LEU A 96 -16.06 -13.85 -9.90
N ARG A 97 -14.95 -14.54 -9.72
CA ARG A 97 -13.70 -13.96 -9.25
C ARG A 97 -12.77 -13.84 -10.44
N ALA A 98 -12.14 -12.68 -10.60
CA ALA A 98 -11.08 -12.49 -11.57
C ALA A 98 -9.86 -11.87 -10.90
N ASP A 99 -8.70 -12.47 -11.12
CA ASP A 99 -7.43 -11.94 -10.65
C ASP A 99 -6.73 -11.24 -11.82
N PHE A 100 -6.20 -10.05 -11.55
CA PHE A 100 -5.54 -9.20 -12.53
C PHE A 100 -4.17 -8.77 -12.04
N SER A 101 -3.29 -8.47 -12.99
CA SER A 101 -2.02 -7.79 -12.74
C SER A 101 -1.89 -6.56 -13.64
N MET A 102 -1.09 -5.59 -13.20
CA MET A 102 -0.65 -4.48 -14.04
C MET A 102 0.75 -4.04 -13.64
N LYS A 103 1.54 -3.63 -14.63
CA LYS A 103 2.84 -3.00 -14.39
C LYS A 103 2.64 -1.56 -13.96
N LEU A 104 3.24 -1.18 -12.83
CA LEU A 104 3.29 0.19 -12.37
C LEU A 104 4.58 0.85 -12.89
N PRO A 105 4.53 2.10 -13.35
CA PRO A 105 5.73 2.80 -13.79
C PRO A 105 6.76 2.83 -12.67
N THR A 106 7.90 2.23 -12.93
CA THR A 106 9.08 2.33 -12.09
C THR A 106 9.71 3.71 -12.34
N ARG A 107 9.20 4.76 -11.67
CA ARG A 107 9.86 6.05 -11.32
C ARG A 107 8.93 7.26 -11.50
N SER A 108 8.86 8.09 -10.46
CA SER A 108 9.03 9.54 -10.63
C SER A 108 10.50 9.85 -10.41
N SER A 109 11.26 9.95 -11.49
CA SER A 109 12.62 10.48 -11.43
C SER A 109 12.57 11.96 -11.09
N GLY A 110 13.13 12.36 -9.94
CA GLY A 110 13.59 13.73 -9.75
C GLY A 110 12.80 14.64 -8.81
N GLN A 111 12.07 14.14 -7.81
CA GLN A 111 11.59 15.04 -6.76
C GLN A 111 12.67 15.24 -5.68
N SER A 112 12.98 16.52 -5.47
CA SER A 112 13.83 17.11 -4.43
C SER A 112 13.84 16.30 -3.14
N ALA A 113 15.04 16.02 -2.61
CA ALA A 113 15.18 15.62 -1.21
C ALA A 113 14.45 16.67 -0.36
N GLY A 114 13.41 16.27 0.36
CA GLY A 114 12.88 17.11 1.43
C GLY A 114 14.02 17.41 2.41
N GLN A 115 14.04 18.59 3.01
CA GLN A 115 14.96 18.84 4.12
C GLN A 115 14.45 18.06 5.34
N PHE A 116 15.02 16.89 5.59
CA PHE A 116 14.65 16.04 6.72
C PHE A 116 15.48 16.42 7.96
N SER A 117 14.82 16.90 9.02
CA SER A 117 15.48 17.48 10.20
C SER A 117 15.73 16.49 11.35
N SER A 118 15.16 15.28 11.31
CA SER A 118 15.51 14.17 12.22
C SER A 118 14.92 12.84 11.79
N VAL A 119 15.64 11.75 12.06
CA VAL A 119 15.19 10.37 11.90
C VAL A 119 14.78 9.85 13.27
N GLN A 120 13.61 9.22 13.39
CA GLN A 120 13.31 8.43 14.57
C GLN A 120 14.18 7.17 14.54
N SER A 121 15.00 6.94 15.57
CA SER A 121 15.74 5.68 15.72
C SER A 121 14.78 4.50 15.67
N GLY A 122 15.20 3.39 15.04
CA GLY A 122 14.38 2.16 14.88
C GLY A 122 13.65 1.69 16.14
N GLN A 123 14.22 1.94 17.33
CA GLN A 123 13.63 1.65 18.65
C GLN A 123 12.23 2.27 18.89
N ASN A 124 11.86 3.37 18.21
CA ASN A 124 10.60 4.08 18.44
C ASN A 124 9.55 3.88 17.33
N VAL A 125 9.87 3.09 16.31
CA VAL A 125 9.01 2.89 15.13
C VAL A 125 7.68 2.28 15.52
N LYS A 126 7.70 1.20 16.32
CA LYS A 126 6.47 0.53 16.78
C LYS A 126 5.52 1.51 17.47
N ASN A 127 6.04 2.32 18.39
CA ASN A 127 5.24 3.30 19.13
C ASN A 127 4.70 4.38 18.20
N ALA A 128 5.50 4.88 17.25
CA ALA A 128 5.06 5.87 16.28
C ALA A 128 3.94 5.33 15.38
N LEU A 129 4.11 4.12 14.83
CA LEU A 129 3.11 3.44 14.00
C LEU A 129 1.82 3.15 14.79
N GLN A 130 1.95 2.70 16.04
CA GLN A 130 0.79 2.46 16.91
C GLN A 130 0.04 3.76 17.22
N SER A 131 0.75 4.85 17.55
CA SER A 131 0.14 6.16 17.80
C SER A 131 -0.54 6.72 16.55
N MET A 132 0.02 6.52 15.35
CA MET A 132 -0.64 6.86 14.08
C MET A 132 -1.93 6.06 13.90
N ALA A 133 -1.91 4.75 14.14
CA ALA A 133 -3.11 3.92 14.02
C ALA A 133 -4.20 4.35 14.99
N GLN A 134 -3.84 4.71 16.23
CA GLN A 134 -4.78 5.24 17.23
C GLN A 134 -5.40 6.57 16.80
N ARG A 135 -4.62 7.51 16.25
CA ARG A 135 -5.14 8.79 15.72
C ARG A 135 -6.15 8.59 14.59
N ASN A 136 -5.96 7.55 13.79
CA ASN A 136 -6.85 7.17 12.70
C ASN A 136 -7.95 6.18 13.11
N ASN A 137 -8.19 5.94 14.40
CA ASN A 137 -9.23 5.01 14.90
C ASN A 137 -9.11 3.57 14.36
N LEU A 138 -7.89 3.11 14.07
CA LEU A 138 -7.63 1.79 13.50
C LEU A 138 -7.30 0.77 14.60
N ARG A 139 -7.75 -0.47 14.40
CA ARG A 139 -7.16 -1.61 15.12
C ARG A 139 -5.78 -1.87 14.55
N TYR A 140 -4.80 -2.18 15.40
CA TYR A 140 -3.40 -2.26 15.01
C TYR A 140 -2.75 -3.54 15.54
N THR A 141 -1.93 -4.18 14.71
CA THR A 141 -1.03 -5.27 15.12
C THR A 141 0.31 -5.07 14.44
N PHE A 142 1.38 -5.39 15.17
CA PHE A 142 2.75 -5.20 14.73
C PHE A 142 3.58 -6.43 15.04
N THR A 143 4.38 -6.83 14.06
CA THR A 143 5.32 -7.94 14.18
C THR A 143 6.67 -7.48 13.65
N ASP A 144 7.72 -7.68 14.45
CA ASP A 144 9.10 -7.47 14.03
C ASP A 144 9.48 -8.50 12.96
N GLY A 145 10.16 -8.03 11.91
CA GLY A 145 10.69 -8.86 10.84
C GLY A 145 12.18 -9.12 10.98
N GLN A 146 12.81 -9.45 9.86
CA GLN A 146 14.25 -9.71 9.82
C GLN A 146 15.07 -8.41 9.86
N ARG A 147 16.31 -8.53 10.32
CA ARG A 147 17.32 -7.47 10.26
C ARG A 147 18.38 -7.86 9.24
N GLU A 148 18.61 -7.00 8.26
CA GLU A 148 19.63 -7.19 7.23
C GLU A 148 20.71 -6.11 7.36
N ASN A 149 21.97 -6.51 7.22
CA ASN A 149 23.08 -5.56 7.09
C ASN A 149 23.34 -5.32 5.61
N ALA A 150 23.14 -4.09 5.14
CA ALA A 150 23.30 -3.73 3.74
C ALA A 150 24.14 -2.45 3.60
N ARG A 151 25.32 -2.57 2.99
CA ARG A 151 26.16 -1.43 2.55
C ARG A 151 26.40 -0.35 3.62
N GLY A 152 26.76 -0.75 4.84
CA GLY A 152 27.04 0.17 5.96
C GLY A 152 25.79 0.72 6.66
N MET A 153 24.61 0.20 6.34
CA MET A 153 23.35 0.47 7.02
C MET A 153 22.73 -0.83 7.54
N VAL A 154 21.86 -0.70 8.52
CA VAL A 154 20.94 -1.74 8.97
C VAL A 154 19.57 -1.48 8.34
N ARG A 155 18.99 -2.52 7.75
CA ARG A 155 17.60 -2.53 7.29
C ARG A 155 16.79 -3.43 8.22
N ASN A 156 15.80 -2.88 8.90
CA ASN A 156 14.89 -3.64 9.74
C ASN A 156 13.54 -3.75 9.04
N PHE A 157 13.02 -4.97 8.91
CA PHE A 157 11.71 -5.23 8.34
C PHE A 157 10.64 -5.25 9.44
N PHE A 158 9.45 -4.79 9.11
CA PHE A 158 8.30 -4.77 10.01
C PHE A 158 7.04 -5.15 9.25
N TYR A 159 6.16 -5.87 9.92
CA TYR A 159 4.84 -6.23 9.41
C TYR A 159 3.78 -5.53 10.24
N VAL A 160 2.97 -4.72 9.58
CA VAL A 160 1.88 -3.96 10.21
C VAL A 160 0.56 -4.44 9.66
N ARG A 161 -0.40 -4.70 10.53
CA ARG A 161 -1.80 -4.92 10.16
C ARG A 161 -2.64 -3.83 10.78
N VAL A 162 -3.44 -3.16 9.95
CA VAL A 162 -4.45 -2.21 10.42
C VAL A 162 -5.83 -2.54 9.85
N SER A 163 -6.88 -2.31 10.61
CA SER A 163 -8.26 -2.50 10.14
C SER A 163 -9.19 -1.42 10.68
N GLY A 164 -10.04 -0.89 9.81
CA GLY A 164 -11.03 0.13 10.15
C GLY A 164 -11.85 0.52 8.93
N THR A 165 -12.39 1.74 8.90
CA THR A 165 -13.06 2.24 7.71
C THR A 165 -12.06 2.43 6.57
N ARG A 166 -12.54 2.42 5.32
CA ARG A 166 -11.68 2.69 4.16
C ARG A 166 -10.97 4.04 4.28
N GLY A 167 -11.67 5.09 4.73
CA GLY A 167 -11.09 6.42 4.89
C GLY A 167 -9.96 6.46 5.91
N ASP A 168 -10.17 5.82 7.06
CA ASP A 168 -9.17 5.75 8.13
C ASP A 168 -7.89 5.00 7.69
N VAL A 169 -8.04 3.90 6.95
CA VAL A 169 -6.90 3.15 6.42
C VAL A 169 -6.11 3.98 5.41
N ILE A 170 -6.79 4.71 4.52
CA ILE A 170 -6.12 5.61 3.57
C ILE A 170 -5.38 6.73 4.31
N ASN A 171 -6.03 7.38 5.28
CA ASN A 171 -5.41 8.45 6.06
C ASN A 171 -4.17 7.97 6.83
N TYR A 172 -4.23 6.79 7.44
CA TYR A 172 -3.08 6.16 8.10
C TYR A 172 -1.92 5.90 7.13
N LEU A 173 -2.22 5.39 5.93
CA LEU A 173 -1.20 5.16 4.92
C LEU A 173 -0.56 6.48 4.47
N THR A 174 -1.34 7.52 4.21
CA THR A 174 -0.83 8.85 3.87
C THR A 174 0.02 9.46 4.99
N GLU A 175 -0.42 9.35 6.25
CA GLU A 175 0.34 9.84 7.41
C GLU A 175 1.67 9.10 7.57
N LEU A 176 1.69 7.78 7.30
CA LEU A 176 2.91 6.97 7.31
C LEU A 176 3.95 7.50 6.31
N THR A 177 3.53 7.87 5.09
CA THR A 177 4.46 8.35 4.06
C THR A 177 4.97 9.74 4.32
N ASP A 178 4.15 10.59 4.94
CA ASP A 178 4.52 11.96 5.24
C ASP A 178 5.41 12.06 6.49
N SER A 179 5.15 11.21 7.49
CA SER A 179 5.85 11.29 8.79
C SER A 179 7.05 10.35 8.92
N GLN A 180 7.18 9.32 8.08
CA GLN A 180 8.26 8.33 8.15
C GLN A 180 9.02 8.20 6.82
N PRO A 181 9.80 9.22 6.42
CA PRO A 181 10.54 9.21 5.15
C PRO A 181 11.67 8.15 5.11
N ALA A 182 12.09 7.66 6.28
CA ALA A 182 13.03 6.54 6.39
C ALA A 182 12.40 5.16 6.10
N ALA A 183 11.06 5.07 6.11
CA ALA A 183 10.35 3.85 5.80
C ALA A 183 10.19 3.68 4.29
N SER A 184 10.58 2.52 3.79
CA SER A 184 10.24 2.03 2.45
C SER A 184 9.10 1.03 2.57
N ILE A 185 8.00 1.28 1.85
CA ILE A 185 6.91 0.33 1.74
C ILE A 185 7.27 -0.72 0.70
N GLU A 186 7.45 -1.95 1.15
CA GLU A 186 7.79 -3.11 0.31
C GLU A 186 6.54 -3.76 -0.29
N LYS A 187 5.43 -3.75 0.46
CA LYS A 187 4.17 -4.30 0.02
C LYS A 187 3.01 -3.71 0.79
N ILE A 188 1.89 -3.47 0.10
CA ILE A 188 0.60 -3.16 0.70
C ILE A 188 -0.41 -4.17 0.19
N SER A 189 -1.08 -4.90 1.07
CA SER A 189 -2.21 -5.77 0.72
C SER A 189 -3.46 -5.22 1.40
N LEU A 190 -4.50 -4.95 0.63
CA LEU A 190 -5.74 -4.33 1.09
C LEU A 190 -6.90 -5.27 0.80
N TYR A 191 -7.78 -5.43 1.79
CA TYR A 191 -8.96 -6.30 1.73
C TYR A 191 -10.21 -5.44 1.94
N PRO A 192 -10.69 -4.73 0.90
CA PRO A 192 -11.73 -3.72 1.03
C PRO A 192 -13.17 -4.24 0.96
N ALA A 193 -13.37 -5.44 0.42
CA ALA A 193 -14.64 -6.13 0.44
C ALA A 193 -14.45 -7.46 1.15
N ASN A 194 -15.41 -7.81 2.02
CA ASN A 194 -15.55 -9.20 2.42
C ASN A 194 -16.30 -9.95 1.32
N ALA A 195 -16.08 -11.26 1.20
CA ALA A 195 -16.70 -12.04 0.14
C ALA A 195 -18.25 -11.93 0.17
N SER A 196 -18.83 -11.72 1.36
CA SER A 196 -20.26 -11.78 1.62
C SER A 196 -21.10 -10.65 1.04
N THR A 197 -20.57 -9.43 1.02
CA THR A 197 -21.30 -8.23 0.58
C THR A 197 -20.35 -7.47 -0.31
N ILE A 198 -20.65 -7.35 -1.61
CA ILE A 198 -19.88 -6.58 -2.61
C ILE A 198 -20.02 -5.07 -2.29
N THR A 199 -19.72 -4.70 -1.05
CA THR A 199 -19.91 -3.39 -0.44
C THR A 199 -18.77 -3.18 0.53
N SER A 200 -18.16 -2.01 0.47
CA SER A 200 -17.04 -1.64 1.32
C SER A 200 -17.51 -1.05 2.63
N GLY A 201 -17.46 -1.85 3.71
CA GLY A 201 -17.66 -1.35 5.07
C GLY A 201 -16.32 -1.10 5.76
N ASN A 202 -15.55 -2.17 5.93
CA ASN A 202 -14.22 -2.13 6.55
C ASN A 202 -13.16 -2.55 5.54
N THR A 203 -12.00 -1.92 5.63
CA THR A 203 -10.80 -2.32 4.90
C THR A 203 -9.77 -2.79 5.92
N GLU A 204 -9.15 -3.93 5.64
CA GLU A 204 -7.94 -4.35 6.32
C GLU A 204 -6.73 -4.10 5.43
N ALA A 205 -5.65 -3.57 5.98
CA ALA A 205 -4.37 -3.40 5.30
C ALA A 205 -3.28 -4.20 5.99
N HIS A 206 -2.53 -4.98 5.22
CA HIS A 206 -1.28 -5.62 5.64
C HIS A 206 -0.14 -4.91 4.92
N ILE A 207 0.82 -4.40 5.69
CA ILE A 207 1.85 -3.52 5.19
C ILE A 207 3.20 -4.10 5.59
N GLU A 208 4.04 -4.34 4.59
CA GLU A 208 5.44 -4.72 4.78
C GLU A 208 6.29 -3.46 4.63
N LEU A 209 7.02 -3.13 5.69
CA LEU A 209 7.84 -1.93 5.78
C LEU A 209 9.29 -2.32 6.00
N SER A 210 10.21 -1.56 5.45
CA SER A 210 11.61 -1.61 5.85
C SER A 210 12.10 -0.23 6.27
N ILE A 211 12.90 -0.15 7.33
CA ILE A 211 13.48 1.11 7.80
C ILE A 211 14.99 1.00 7.79
N PHE A 212 15.62 1.98 7.16
CA PHE A 212 17.06 2.13 7.09
C PHE A 212 17.55 2.96 8.28
N SER A 213 18.44 2.37 9.08
CA SER A 213 19.18 3.04 10.15
C SER A 213 20.68 2.94 9.91
N GLN A 214 21.44 3.94 10.35
CA GLN A 214 22.90 3.83 10.39
C GLN A 214 23.32 2.71 11.34
N ASN A 215 24.45 2.06 11.03
CA ASN A 215 25.09 1.07 11.91
C ASN A 215 25.51 1.68 13.25
#